data_AF-A0A091IRI8-F1
#
_entry.id   AF-A0A091IRI8-F1
#
_cell.length_a   1.000
_cell.length_b   1.000
_cell.length_c   1.000
_cell.angle_alpha   90.00
_cell.angle_beta   90.00
_cell.angle_gamma   90.00
#
_symmetry.space_group_name_H-M   'P 1'
#
loop_
_entity.id
_entity.type
_entity.pdbx_description
1 polymer ?
#
loop_
_entity_poly.entity_id
_entity_poly.type
_entity_poly.pdbx_seq_one_letter_code
_entity_poly.pdbx_strand_id
1 'polypeptide(L)' 'SVGGGHDPLLVLDGYEDDGIRLKCFSGKLFSEVQVLWTDGRGDNVTGSPLTTGTTTANTSSSIILKPGSGNSM' A
#
# COMPACT_ATOMS: atom_id res chain seq x y z
N SER A 1 -23.48 -12.60 4.13
CA SER A 1 -22.30 -12.88 3.28
C SER A 1 -21.07 -12.48 4.08
N VAL A 2 -20.30 -13.44 4.61
CA VAL A 2 -18.99 -13.14 5.18
C VAL A 2 -18.03 -13.11 4.01
N GLY A 3 -17.85 -11.94 3.40
CA GLY A 3 -16.74 -11.74 2.49
C GLY A 3 -15.47 -12.00 3.30
N GLY A 4 -14.69 -13.03 2.94
CA GLY A 4 -13.43 -13.32 3.62
C GLY A 4 -12.54 -12.10 3.54
N GLY A 5 -12.39 -11.38 4.66
CA GLY A 5 -11.66 -10.12 4.74
C GLY A 5 -10.23 -10.32 4.27
N HIS A 6 -9.88 -9.68 3.16
CA HIS A 6 -8.49 -9.34 2.92
C HIS A 6 -8.17 -8.25 3.93
N ASP A 7 -7.45 -8.59 4.99
CA ASP A 7 -7.11 -7.67 6.09
C ASP A 7 -5.68 -7.13 5.86
N PRO A 8 -5.46 -6.11 5.00
CA PRO A 8 -4.13 -5.55 4.80
C PRO A 8 -3.67 -4.80 6.06
N LEU A 9 -2.36 -4.82 6.30
CA LEU A 9 -1.72 -3.96 7.29
C LEU A 9 -1.20 -2.69 6.60
N LEU A 10 -1.78 -1.54 6.97
CA LEU A 10 -1.29 -0.22 6.57
C LEU A 10 -0.35 0.35 7.64
N VAL A 11 0.82 0.81 7.22
CA VAL A 11 1.83 1.39 8.11
C VAL A 11 2.24 2.78 7.61
N LEU A 12 2.07 3.79 8.47
CA LEU A 12 2.67 5.11 8.28
C LEU A 12 4.12 5.04 8.75
N ASP A 13 5.06 5.03 7.80
CA ASP A 13 6.47 4.72 8.05
C ASP A 13 7.31 5.96 8.38
N GLY A 14 6.79 7.16 8.09
CA GLY A 14 7.43 8.44 8.41
C GLY A 14 7.56 9.35 7.20
N TYR A 15 8.32 10.43 7.38
CA TYR A 15 8.53 11.44 6.35
C TYR A 15 9.67 11.03 5.39
N GLU A 16 9.41 11.05 4.09
CA GLU A 16 10.40 10.88 3.03
C GLU A 16 9.99 11.71 1.82
N ASP A 17 10.98 12.27 1.09
CA ASP A 17 10.79 12.95 -0.19
C ASP A 17 9.61 13.93 -0.10
N ASP A 18 9.69 14.89 0.80
CA ASP A 18 8.66 15.92 1.00
C ASP A 18 7.22 15.41 1.27
N GLY A 19 7.07 14.15 1.69
CA GLY A 19 5.77 13.53 1.94
C GLY A 19 5.83 12.49 3.06
N ILE A 20 4.73 11.77 3.25
CA ILE A 20 4.65 10.67 4.22
C ILE A 20 4.63 9.36 3.46
N ARG A 21 5.51 8.43 3.82
CA ARG A 21 5.49 7.09 3.24
C ARG A 21 4.41 6.25 3.90
N LEU A 22 3.52 5.71 3.06
CA LEU A 22 2.53 4.72 3.43
C LEU A 22 2.96 3.37 2.85
N LYS A 23 3.00 2.34 3.70
CA LYS A 23 3.25 0.95 3.29
C LYS A 23 1.99 0.13 3.45
N CYS A 24 1.79 -0.85 2.57
CA CYS A 24 0.74 -1.85 2.67
C CYS A 24 1.36 -3.24 2.56
N PHE A 25 0.96 -4.12 3.48
CA PHE A 25 1.34 -5.53 3.50
C PHE A 25 0.09 -6.38 3.42
N SER A 26 0.10 -7.42 2.59
CA SER A 26 -0.96 -8.42 2.64
C SER A 26 -0.94 -9.13 4.00
N GLY A 27 -2.07 -9.14 4.71
CA GLY A 27 -2.17 -9.80 6.02
C GLY A 27 -1.97 -11.31 5.98
N LYS A 28 -1.96 -11.92 4.78
CA LYS A 28 -1.58 -13.32 4.57
C LYS A 28 -0.57 -13.44 3.44
N LEU A 29 0.16 -14.55 3.46
CA LEU A 29 1.01 -14.99 2.36
C LEU A 29 0.11 -15.42 1.21
N PHE A 30 0.03 -14.57 0.21
CA PHE A 30 -0.64 -14.88 -1.03
C PHE A 30 0.42 -14.77 -2.12
N SER A 31 0.82 -15.90 -2.70
CA SER A 31 1.79 -15.96 -3.80
C SER A 31 1.30 -15.26 -5.07
N GLU A 32 0.03 -14.83 -5.11
CA GLU A 32 -0.66 -14.41 -6.34
C GLU A 32 -1.43 -13.08 -6.22
N VAL A 33 -1.33 -12.36 -5.09
CA VAL A 33 -2.01 -11.06 -4.97
C VAL A 33 -1.04 -9.90 -5.16
N GLN A 34 -1.54 -8.83 -5.76
CA GLN A 34 -0.84 -7.57 -5.95
C GLN A 34 -1.48 -6.49 -5.09
N VAL A 35 -0.66 -5.61 -4.50
CA VAL A 35 -1.16 -4.40 -3.86
C VAL A 35 -1.39 -3.34 -4.93
N LEU A 36 -2.63 -2.85 -5.03
CA LEU A 36 -3.03 -1.75 -5.89
C LEU A 36 -3.35 -0.52 -5.06
N TRP A 37 -3.06 0.66 -5.61
CA TRP A 37 -3.33 1.95 -4.99
C TRP A 37 -4.21 2.80 -5.91
N THR A 38 -5.22 3.43 -5.33
CA THR A 38 -6.03 4.46 -5.99
C THR A 38 -6.09 5.69 -5.10
N ASP A 39 -6.09 6.87 -5.69
CA ASP A 39 -6.25 8.13 -4.96
C ASP A 39 -7.73 8.41 -4.61
N GLY A 40 -7.99 9.52 -3.92
CA GLY A 40 -9.34 9.95 -3.54
C GLY A 40 -10.28 10.28 -4.71
N ARG A 41 -9.76 10.38 -5.95
CA ARG A 41 -10.53 10.57 -7.18
C ARG A 41 -10.76 9.27 -7.94
N GLY A 42 -10.15 8.17 -7.47
CA GLY A 42 -10.18 6.86 -8.13
C GLY A 42 -9.09 6.67 -9.18
N ASP A 43 -8.13 7.59 -9.30
CA ASP A 43 -7.02 7.44 -10.24
C ASP A 43 -6.00 6.44 -9.70
N ASN A 44 -5.45 5.59 -10.58
CA ASN A 44 -4.42 4.62 -10.20
C ASN A 44 -3.12 5.34 -9.79
N VAL A 45 -2.55 4.90 -8.67
CA VAL A 45 -1.26 5.39 -8.16
C VAL A 45 -0.22 4.29 -8.30
N THR A 46 0.92 4.63 -8.89
CA THR A 46 2.05 3.69 -8.99
C THR A 46 2.72 3.55 -7.63
N GLY A 47 2.58 2.37 -7.03
CA GLY A 47 3.34 1.97 -5.85
C GLY A 47 4.73 1.45 -6.19
N SER A 48 5.65 1.53 -5.24
CA SER A 48 6.95 0.86 -5.28
C SER A 48 6.88 -0.49 -4.58
N PRO A 49 7.49 -1.55 -5.10
CA PRO A 49 7.57 -2.82 -4.40
C PRO A 49 8.46 -2.70 -3.16
N LEU A 50 8.06 -3.33 -2.07
CA LEU A 50 8.88 -3.44 -0.86
C LEU A 50 9.61 -4.80 -0.90
N THR A 51 10.93 -4.78 -0.79
CA THR A 51 11.72 -6.00 -0.60
C THR A 51 11.79 -6.31 0.88
N THR A 52 10.96 -7.23 1.37
CA THR A 52 11.13 -7.76 2.72
C THR A 52 12.23 -8.82 2.69
N GLY A 53 13.32 -8.62 3.44
CA GLY A 53 14.49 -9.52 3.46
C GLY A 53 14.24 -10.93 4.02
N THR A 54 12.98 -11.35 4.13
CA THR A 54 12.54 -12.66 4.60
C THR A 54 11.85 -13.40 3.45
N THR A 55 12.29 -14.62 3.17
CA THR A 55 11.89 -15.52 2.07
C THR A 55 10.39 -15.90 2.01
N THR A 56 9.54 -15.30 2.84
CA THR A 56 8.09 -15.54 2.86
C THR A 56 7.38 -14.45 2.07
N ALA A 57 6.83 -14.82 0.91
CA ALA A 57 6.14 -14.00 -0.09
C ALA A 57 4.87 -13.29 0.44
N ASN A 58 5.03 -12.26 1.28
CA ASN A 58 4.00 -11.25 1.47
C ASN A 58 4.08 -10.25 0.31
N THR A 59 2.97 -10.02 -0.38
CA THR A 59 2.94 -8.92 -1.35
C THR A 59 2.92 -7.63 -0.56
N SER A 60 3.79 -6.71 -0.93
CA SER A 60 3.89 -5.44 -0.22
C SER A 60 4.31 -4.34 -1.17
N SER A 61 3.74 -3.16 -0.95
CA SER A 61 4.01 -1.97 -1.75
C SER A 61 3.98 -0.73 -0.87
N SER A 62 4.66 0.32 -1.31
CA SER A 62 4.63 1.64 -0.69
C SER A 62 4.31 2.74 -1.69
N ILE A 63 3.71 3.81 -1.19
CA ILE A 63 3.56 5.10 -1.90
C ILE A 63 4.06 6.24 -1.01
N ILE A 64 4.39 7.37 -1.62
CA ILE A 64 4.66 8.62 -0.92
C ILE A 64 3.45 9.53 -1.12
N LEU A 65 2.80 9.87 -0.02
CA LEU A 65 1.71 10.84 0.00
C LEU A 65 2.31 12.23 0.14
N LYS A 66 2.22 13.01 -0.93
CA LYS A 66 2.64 14.42 -0.94
C LYS A 66 1.53 15.29 -0.33
N PRO A 67 1.84 16.50 0.15
CA PRO A 67 0.82 17.47 0.53
C PRO A 67 -0.23 17.65 -0.58
N GLY A 68 -1.51 17.53 -0.23
CA GLY A 68 -2.62 17.63 -1.19
C GLY A 68 -2.98 16.34 -1.94
N SER A 69 -2.28 15.22 -1.70
CA SER A 69 -2.69 13.91 -2.22
C SER A 69 -4.09 13.52 -1.72
N GLY A 70 -4.96 13.11 -2.64
CA GLY A 70 -6.32 12.64 -2.31
C GLY A 70 -7.37 13.73 -2.09
N ASN A 71 -7.04 15.01 -2.34
CA ASN A 71 -8.05 16.07 -2.33
C ASN A 71 -9.12 15.81 -3.41
N SER A 72 -10.31 15.39 -2.97
CA SER A 72 -11.55 15.57 -3.70
C SER A 72 -11.91 17.06 -3.62
N MET A 73 -11.93 17.75 -4.75
CA MET A 73 -12.51 19.09 -4.84
C MET A 73 -13.99 19.07 -4.48
#